data_AF-A0AAU3QA40-F1
#
_entry.id   AF-A0AAU3QA40-F1
#
_cell.length_a   1.000
_cell.length_b   1.000
_cell.length_c   1.000
_cell.angle_alpha   90.00
_cell.angle_beta   90.00
_cell.angle_gamma   90.00
#
_symmetry.space_group_name_H-M   'P 1'
#
loop_
_entity.id
_entity.type
_entity.pdbx_description
1 polymer ?
#
loop_
_entity_poly.entity_id
_entity_poly.type
_entity_poly.pdbx_seq_one_letter_code
_entity_poly.pdbx_strand_id
1 'polypeptide(L)'
;MTVTTESELAPSQTRDDDRPVAPWVLLETSDGPDTYQVIAEGQRPRRRTRLERTRLAGSSAVARRLPSLIATAIATRHQQTATAHRASSEPMRIIAVPVTVGEEVLAVQMWAGASTTPIPPKPAVGTVLWPVGSRGVGLTSGVFERMIDSDQVTDGWRTLPDLMRHFDHVEDRNGLLALFDDTAEPRSWVGTVVTSGLVTRARRTLSLSE
;
A
#
# COMPACT_ATOMS: atom_id res chain seq x y z
N MET A 1 -30.21 19.94 -20.26
CA MET A 1 -29.60 21.20 -20.73
C MET A 1 -28.26 20.82 -21.32
N THR A 2 -28.17 20.89 -22.63
CA THR A 2 -27.04 20.40 -23.44
C THR A 2 -26.33 21.61 -24.02
N VAL A 3 -25.01 21.67 -23.92
CA VAL A 3 -24.17 22.56 -24.73
C VAL A 3 -22.97 21.74 -25.20
N THR A 4 -22.84 21.68 -26.52
CA THR A 4 -21.74 21.08 -27.29
C THR A 4 -20.81 22.21 -27.74
N THR A 5 -19.50 21.93 -27.82
CA THR A 5 -18.61 22.63 -28.76
C THR A 5 -17.51 21.67 -29.23
N GLU A 6 -17.54 21.34 -30.54
CA GLU A 6 -16.44 20.78 -31.35
C GLU A 6 -15.41 21.90 -31.63
N SER A 7 -14.10 21.69 -31.44
CA SER A 7 -13.10 20.99 -32.29
C SER A 7 -12.28 21.99 -33.10
N GLU A 8 -10.98 22.09 -32.80
CA GLU A 8 -9.96 22.53 -33.76
C GLU A 8 -8.69 21.70 -33.53
N LEU A 9 -8.38 20.85 -34.52
CA LEU A 9 -7.23 19.96 -34.56
C LEU A 9 -5.98 20.73 -35.01
N ALA A 10 -4.93 20.70 -34.18
CA ALA A 10 -3.56 20.89 -34.63
C ALA A 10 -2.78 19.57 -34.41
N PRO A 11 -2.02 19.07 -35.39
CA PRO A 11 -1.26 17.83 -35.24
C PRO A 11 0.06 18.15 -34.52
N SER A 12 0.20 17.73 -33.27
CA SER A 12 1.46 17.90 -32.53
C SER A 12 1.88 16.59 -31.89
N GLN A 13 2.84 15.95 -32.57
CA GLN A 13 3.89 15.07 -32.06
C GLN A 13 3.45 14.05 -31.00
N THR A 14 3.39 12.79 -31.42
CA THR A 14 3.48 11.62 -30.54
C THR A 14 4.75 11.73 -29.70
N ARG A 15 4.60 12.33 -28.53
CA ARG A 15 5.63 12.52 -27.52
C ARG A 15 5.92 11.13 -26.94
N ASP A 16 7.18 10.73 -26.85
CA ASP A 16 7.68 9.53 -26.16
C ASP A 16 7.36 9.55 -24.62
N ASP A 17 6.50 10.49 -24.18
CA ASP A 17 6.04 10.74 -22.81
C ASP A 17 4.87 9.83 -22.37
N ASP A 18 4.25 9.07 -23.27
CA ASP A 18 3.06 8.27 -22.93
C ASP A 18 3.39 6.90 -22.32
N ARG A 19 4.63 6.71 -21.86
CA ARG A 19 4.98 5.48 -21.13
C ARG A 19 4.31 5.54 -19.76
N PRO A 20 3.44 4.56 -19.43
CA PRO A 20 2.75 4.55 -18.15
C PRO A 20 3.77 4.52 -17.01
N VAL A 21 3.74 5.55 -16.17
CA VAL A 21 4.60 5.66 -14.97
C VAL A 21 4.40 4.41 -14.12
N ALA A 22 5.49 3.75 -13.75
CA ALA A 22 5.44 2.56 -12.92
C ALA A 22 4.72 2.88 -11.59
N PRO A 23 3.67 2.13 -11.22
CA PRO A 23 2.96 2.39 -9.97
C PRO A 23 3.84 2.00 -8.77
N TRP A 24 3.53 2.58 -7.61
CA TRP A 24 4.03 2.05 -6.34
C TRP A 24 3.52 0.63 -6.13
N VAL A 25 4.32 -0.26 -5.55
CA VAL A 25 3.95 -1.62 -5.18
C VAL A 25 3.95 -1.71 -3.66
N LEU A 26 2.90 -2.25 -3.06
CA LEU A 26 2.85 -2.53 -1.62
C LEU A 26 3.13 -4.01 -1.39
N LEU A 27 4.19 -4.29 -0.64
CA LEU A 27 4.64 -5.62 -0.29
C LEU A 27 4.38 -5.87 1.20
N GLU A 28 3.64 -6.90 1.53
CA GLU A 28 3.42 -7.38 2.90
C GLU A 28 4.62 -8.23 3.34
N THR A 29 5.11 -7.99 4.57
CA THR A 29 6.41 -8.50 5.04
C THR A 29 6.36 -9.23 6.37
N SER A 30 5.16 -9.51 6.89
CA SER A 30 4.96 -10.02 8.26
C SER A 30 5.53 -11.42 8.47
N ASP A 31 5.46 -12.27 7.43
CA ASP A 31 5.84 -13.68 7.50
C ASP A 31 7.30 -13.97 7.14
N GLY A 32 8.14 -12.93 6.97
CA GLY A 32 9.56 -13.07 6.63
C GLY A 32 9.90 -13.07 5.13
N PRO A 33 11.19 -13.21 4.77
CA PRO A 33 11.69 -12.90 3.43
C PRO A 33 11.22 -13.84 2.31
N ASP A 34 10.89 -15.09 2.63
CA ASP A 34 10.48 -16.08 1.64
C ASP A 34 8.96 -16.03 1.33
N THR A 35 8.22 -15.24 2.08
CA THR A 35 6.75 -15.19 2.05
C THR A 35 6.21 -13.84 1.60
N TYR A 36 7.09 -12.88 1.27
CA TYR A 36 6.71 -11.54 0.81
C TYR A 36 5.68 -11.57 -0.32
N GLN A 37 4.55 -10.92 -0.09
CA GLN A 37 3.41 -10.90 -1.00
C GLN A 37 3.03 -9.49 -1.41
N VAL A 38 2.79 -9.29 -2.70
CA VAL A 38 2.30 -8.02 -3.22
C VAL A 38 0.80 -7.93 -3.01
N ILE A 39 0.39 -6.96 -2.20
CA ILE A 39 -0.99 -6.72 -1.80
C ILE A 39 -1.62 -5.51 -2.51
N ALA A 40 -0.83 -4.64 -3.13
CA ALA A 40 -1.35 -3.58 -4.00
C ALA A 40 -0.37 -3.09 -5.07
N GLU A 41 -0.91 -2.57 -6.18
CA GLU A 41 -0.19 -1.79 -7.18
C GLU A 41 -0.90 -0.44 -7.40
N GLY A 42 -0.26 0.65 -6.97
CA GLY A 42 -0.83 1.97 -6.91
C GLY A 42 -1.99 2.00 -5.92
N GLN A 43 -3.17 2.36 -6.39
CA GLN A 43 -4.42 2.36 -5.61
C GLN A 43 -5.23 1.06 -5.77
N ARG A 44 -4.70 0.06 -6.49
CA ARG A 44 -5.42 -1.16 -6.82
C ARG A 44 -4.96 -2.32 -5.94
N PRO A 45 -5.83 -2.91 -5.11
CA PRO A 45 -5.52 -4.13 -4.37
C PRO A 45 -5.17 -5.29 -5.30
N ARG A 46 -4.32 -6.19 -4.81
CA ARG A 46 -3.93 -7.43 -5.47
C ARG A 46 -4.27 -8.61 -4.57
N ARG A 47 -4.64 -9.74 -5.18
CA ARG A 47 -4.80 -11.02 -4.47
C ARG A 47 -3.43 -11.65 -4.22
N ARG A 48 -2.58 -10.99 -3.42
CA ARG A 48 -1.33 -11.54 -2.88
C ARG A 48 -0.48 -12.26 -3.93
N THR A 49 0.17 -11.48 -4.79
CA THR A 49 1.01 -12.01 -5.88
C THR A 49 2.48 -11.96 -5.54
N ARG A 50 3.30 -12.84 -6.13
CA ARG A 50 4.76 -12.76 -5.95
C ARG A 50 5.34 -11.48 -6.58
N LEU A 51 6.39 -10.94 -5.97
CA LEU A 51 7.06 -9.71 -6.41
C LEU A 51 7.58 -9.80 -7.85
N GLU A 52 8.02 -10.99 -8.30
CA GLU A 52 8.54 -11.21 -9.66
C GLU A 52 7.46 -11.04 -10.74
N ARG A 53 6.18 -11.10 -10.36
CA ARG A 53 5.06 -10.90 -11.29
C ARG A 53 4.69 -9.43 -11.48
N THR A 54 5.33 -8.52 -10.76
CA THR A 54 5.10 -7.08 -10.88
C THR A 54 6.00 -6.46 -11.94
N ARG A 55 5.59 -5.31 -12.49
CA ARG A 55 6.43 -4.52 -13.39
C ARG A 55 7.73 -4.03 -12.73
N LEU A 56 7.75 -3.95 -11.39
CA LEU A 56 8.91 -3.53 -10.61
C LEU A 56 10.09 -4.50 -10.78
N ALA A 57 9.80 -5.81 -10.87
CA ALA A 57 10.81 -6.85 -11.10
C ALA A 57 11.11 -7.12 -12.58
N GLY A 58 10.56 -6.33 -13.52
CA GLY A 58 10.74 -6.53 -14.97
C GLY A 58 12.18 -6.38 -15.48
N SER A 59 13.09 -5.81 -14.66
CA SER A 59 14.52 -5.74 -14.93
C SER A 59 15.28 -6.66 -13.98
N SER A 60 16.06 -7.60 -14.52
CA SER A 60 16.90 -8.51 -13.70
C SER A 60 17.89 -7.75 -12.81
N ALA A 61 18.36 -6.58 -13.25
CA ALA A 61 19.22 -5.71 -12.44
C ALA A 61 18.49 -5.11 -11.24
N VAL A 62 17.21 -4.77 -11.39
CA VAL A 62 16.35 -4.31 -10.30
C VAL A 62 16.02 -5.49 -9.38
N ALA A 63 15.55 -6.61 -9.94
CA ALA A 63 15.18 -7.81 -9.19
C ALA A 63 16.27 -8.30 -8.24
N ARG A 64 17.55 -8.30 -8.68
CA ARG A 64 18.69 -8.67 -7.83
C ARG A 64 18.94 -7.75 -6.63
N ARG A 65 18.47 -6.49 -6.68
CA ARG A 65 18.66 -5.51 -5.61
C ARG A 65 17.52 -5.49 -4.61
N LEU A 66 16.34 -6.01 -4.96
CA LEU A 66 15.15 -5.91 -4.12
C LEU A 66 15.32 -6.60 -2.76
N PRO A 67 15.82 -7.85 -2.66
CA PRO A 67 15.88 -8.54 -1.37
C PRO A 67 16.71 -7.78 -0.34
N SER A 68 17.91 -7.31 -0.72
CA SER A 68 18.77 -6.52 0.18
C SER A 68 18.14 -5.18 0.55
N LEU A 69 17.49 -4.51 -0.41
CA LEU A 69 16.89 -3.20 -0.17
C LEU A 69 15.70 -3.28 0.79
N ILE A 70 14.86 -4.32 0.62
CA ILE A 70 13.72 -4.61 1.50
C ILE A 70 14.23 -4.94 2.90
N ALA A 71 15.21 -5.84 3.01
CA ALA A 71 15.79 -6.22 4.30
C ALA A 71 16.38 -5.00 5.05
N THR A 72 17.11 -4.12 4.36
CA THR A 72 17.63 -2.89 4.97
C THR A 72 16.51 -1.92 5.36
N ALA A 73 15.46 -1.77 4.55
CA ALA A 73 14.32 -0.92 4.88
C ALA A 73 13.57 -1.41 6.13
N ILE A 74 13.41 -2.73 6.27
CA ILE A 74 12.82 -3.35 7.46
C ILE A 74 13.74 -3.13 8.68
N ALA A 75 15.02 -3.49 8.56
CA ALA A 75 15.95 -3.44 9.68
C ALA A 75 16.19 -2.01 10.21
N THR A 76 16.26 -1.03 9.31
CA THR A 76 16.51 0.37 9.69
C THR A 76 15.22 1.13 9.98
N ARG A 77 14.07 0.66 9.50
CA ARG A 77 12.78 1.37 9.50
C ARG A 77 12.82 2.75 8.84
N HIS A 78 13.78 2.96 7.94
CA HIS A 78 13.92 4.18 7.17
C HIS A 78 13.80 3.90 5.67
N GLN A 79 13.39 4.92 4.91
CA GLN A 79 13.39 4.85 3.46
C GLN A 79 14.80 4.51 2.94
N GLN A 80 14.87 3.52 2.06
CA GLN A 80 16.09 3.12 1.37
C GLN A 80 15.98 3.45 -0.11
N THR A 81 17.09 3.84 -0.71
CA THR A 81 17.19 4.11 -2.15
C THR A 81 18.40 3.38 -2.71
N ALA A 82 18.24 2.75 -3.86
CA ALA A 82 19.33 2.12 -4.60
C ALA A 82 19.25 2.46 -6.09
N THR A 83 20.38 2.31 -6.76
CA THR A 83 20.48 2.47 -8.22
C THR A 83 20.86 1.14 -8.85
N ALA A 84 20.11 0.72 -9.87
CA ALA A 84 20.42 -0.43 -10.70
C ALA A 84 20.83 0.03 -12.09
N HIS A 85 22.01 -0.41 -12.55
CA HIS A 85 22.53 -0.11 -13.88
C HIS A 85 22.21 -1.26 -14.83
N ARG A 86 21.73 -0.93 -16.03
CA ARG A 86 21.64 -1.89 -17.15
C ARG A 86 22.77 -1.56 -18.12
N ALA A 87 23.31 -2.58 -18.79
CA ALA A 87 24.48 -2.43 -19.67
C ALA A 87 24.30 -1.42 -20.82
N SER A 88 23.06 -1.03 -21.16
CA SER A 88 22.76 -0.13 -22.28
C SER A 88 21.57 0.80 -22.04
N SER A 89 21.13 0.97 -20.78
CA SER A 89 20.02 1.87 -20.46
C SER A 89 20.38 2.84 -19.36
N GLU A 90 19.62 3.93 -19.29
CA GLU A 90 19.64 4.86 -18.18
C GLU A 90 19.56 4.10 -16.84
N PRO A 91 20.30 4.53 -15.80
CA PRO A 91 20.18 3.96 -14.47
C PRO A 91 18.73 4.00 -13.96
N MET A 92 18.33 2.92 -13.31
CA MET A 92 17.04 2.82 -12.64
C MET A 92 17.20 3.16 -11.16
N ARG A 93 16.35 4.05 -10.65
CA ARG A 93 16.23 4.33 -9.22
C ARG A 93 15.19 3.37 -8.63
N ILE A 94 15.53 2.78 -7.50
CA ILE A 94 14.66 1.89 -6.71
C ILE A 94 14.50 2.53 -5.33
N ILE A 95 13.27 2.66 -4.87
CA ILE A 95 12.92 3.25 -3.57
C ILE A 95 12.11 2.22 -2.79
N ALA A 96 12.46 2.02 -1.52
CA ALA A 96 11.73 1.19 -0.58
C ALA A 96 11.41 2.04 0.66
N VAL A 97 10.12 2.15 1.00
CA VAL A 97 9.61 2.94 2.12
C VAL A 97 8.91 1.98 3.08
N PRO A 98 9.41 1.78 4.31
CA PRO A 98 8.73 0.93 5.28
C PRO A 98 7.39 1.54 5.69
N VAL A 99 6.40 0.67 5.93
CA VAL A 99 5.09 1.01 6.47
C VAL A 99 5.04 0.44 7.88
N THR A 100 4.93 1.35 8.86
CA THR A 100 5.13 1.01 10.27
C THR A 100 3.88 1.22 11.10
N VAL A 101 3.84 0.57 12.26
CA VAL A 101 2.92 0.85 13.36
C VAL A 101 3.63 0.57 14.67
N GLY A 102 3.74 1.57 15.53
CA GLY A 102 4.69 1.54 16.63
C GLY A 102 6.11 1.26 16.13
N GLU A 103 6.73 0.21 16.68
CA GLU A 103 8.10 -0.22 16.36
C GLU A 103 8.17 -1.28 15.25
N GLU A 104 7.02 -1.73 14.74
CA GLU A 104 6.91 -2.84 13.79
C GLU A 104 6.83 -2.35 12.34
N VAL A 105 7.44 -3.11 11.41
CA VAL A 105 7.30 -2.91 9.95
C VAL A 105 6.42 -4.02 9.39
N LEU A 106 5.19 -3.67 8.99
CA LEU A 106 4.24 -4.67 8.48
C LEU A 106 4.29 -4.83 6.96
N ALA A 107 4.74 -3.78 6.28
CA ALA A 107 4.83 -3.76 4.82
C ALA A 107 5.91 -2.81 4.34
N VAL A 108 6.23 -2.89 3.05
CA VAL A 108 7.14 -1.97 2.36
C VAL A 108 6.49 -1.49 1.07
N GLN A 109 6.38 -0.18 0.91
CA GLN A 109 6.01 0.45 -0.36
C GLN A 109 7.26 0.61 -1.23
N MET A 110 7.20 0.13 -2.46
CA MET A 110 8.31 0.13 -3.38
C MET A 110 7.98 0.83 -4.69
N TRP A 111 8.98 1.46 -5.28
CA TRP A 111 8.90 2.02 -6.62
C TRP A 111 10.21 1.81 -7.36
N ALA A 112 10.14 1.53 -8.65
CA ALA A 112 11.32 1.53 -9.52
C ALA A 112 11.00 2.18 -10.86
N GLY A 113 11.89 3.04 -11.33
CA GLY A 113 11.77 3.74 -12.60
C GLY A 113 13.11 4.29 -13.07
N ALA A 114 13.15 4.86 -14.28
CA ALA A 114 14.37 5.54 -14.74
C ALA A 114 14.70 6.71 -13.82
N SER A 115 15.98 7.06 -13.72
CA SER A 115 16.44 8.14 -12.82
C SER A 115 15.86 9.51 -13.17
N THR A 116 15.56 9.74 -14.45
CA THR A 116 14.93 10.94 -15.00
C THR A 116 13.41 10.93 -14.85
N THR A 117 12.78 9.78 -14.64
CA THR A 117 11.32 9.69 -14.49
C THR A 117 10.89 10.30 -13.16
N PRO A 118 9.94 11.26 -13.16
CA PRO A 118 9.34 11.77 -11.94
C PRO A 118 8.73 10.64 -11.10
N ILE A 119 8.96 10.67 -9.79
CA ILE A 119 8.36 9.69 -8.88
C ILE A 119 6.87 10.03 -8.75
N PRO A 120 5.94 9.10 -9.00
CA PRO A 120 4.52 9.34 -8.80
C PRO A 120 4.20 9.56 -7.32
N PRO A 121 3.11 10.29 -6.98
CA PRO A 121 2.66 10.43 -5.61
C PRO A 121 2.50 9.07 -4.93
N LYS A 122 3.06 8.93 -3.71
CA LYS A 122 2.98 7.69 -2.94
C LYS A 122 1.58 7.52 -2.34
N PRO A 123 0.89 6.40 -2.59
CA PRO A 123 -0.40 6.12 -1.94
C PRO A 123 -0.25 6.10 -0.41
N ALA A 124 -1.24 6.64 0.30
CA ALA A 124 -1.30 6.51 1.75
C ALA A 124 -1.64 5.07 2.12
N VAL A 125 -0.91 4.51 3.10
CA VAL A 125 -1.13 3.16 3.61
C VAL A 125 -1.21 3.26 5.12
N GLY A 126 -2.41 2.98 5.65
CA GLY A 126 -2.66 2.81 7.06
C GLY A 126 -2.47 1.36 7.47
N THR A 127 -2.15 1.13 8.74
CA THR A 127 -1.85 -0.17 9.31
C THR A 127 -2.58 -0.34 10.64
N VAL A 128 -2.98 -1.57 10.91
CA VAL A 128 -3.51 -2.01 12.21
C VAL A 128 -2.78 -3.30 12.57
N LEU A 129 -2.17 -3.32 13.74
CA LEU A 129 -1.52 -4.49 14.32
C LEU A 129 -2.38 -4.98 15.49
N TRP A 130 -2.66 -6.28 15.53
CA TRP A 130 -3.29 -6.92 16.69
C TRP A 130 -2.23 -7.72 17.45
N PRO A 131 -1.68 -7.21 18.55
CA PRO A 131 -0.65 -7.93 19.28
C PRO A 131 -1.20 -9.23 19.86
N VAL A 132 -0.37 -10.25 19.90
CA VAL A 132 -0.72 -11.54 20.52
C VAL A 132 -1.13 -11.30 21.97
N GLY A 133 -2.30 -11.82 22.35
CA GLY A 133 -2.84 -11.68 23.71
C GLY A 133 -3.55 -10.36 24.01
N SER A 134 -3.69 -9.46 23.03
CA SER A 134 -4.30 -8.13 23.21
C SER A 134 -5.82 -8.12 23.45
N ARG A 135 -6.49 -9.28 23.50
CA ARG A 135 -7.94 -9.43 23.78
C ARG A 135 -8.83 -8.48 22.96
N GLY A 136 -8.52 -8.30 21.67
CA GLY A 136 -9.32 -7.47 20.76
C GLY A 136 -9.01 -5.97 20.82
N VAL A 137 -7.78 -5.61 21.22
CA VAL A 137 -7.24 -4.24 21.15
C VAL A 137 -6.08 -4.19 20.17
N GLY A 138 -6.18 -3.35 19.14
CA GLY A 138 -5.21 -3.22 18.07
C GLY A 138 -4.49 -1.89 18.17
N LEU A 139 -3.22 -1.86 17.77
CA LEU A 139 -2.45 -0.65 17.57
C LEU A 139 -2.65 -0.20 16.12
N THR A 140 -3.13 1.01 15.92
CA THR A 140 -3.32 1.64 14.61
C THR A 140 -2.18 2.63 14.35
N SER A 141 -1.82 2.84 13.08
CA SER A 141 -0.90 3.92 12.73
C SER A 141 -1.60 5.26 12.57
N GLY A 142 -0.90 6.37 12.80
CA GLY A 142 -1.45 7.70 12.59
C GLY A 142 -1.92 7.96 11.16
N VAL A 143 -1.36 7.26 10.16
CA VAL A 143 -1.87 7.31 8.78
C VAL A 143 -3.27 6.70 8.71
N PHE A 144 -3.46 5.54 9.34
CA PHE A 144 -4.76 4.87 9.41
C PHE A 144 -5.80 5.74 10.13
N GLU A 145 -5.43 6.33 11.27
CA GLU A 145 -6.28 7.24 12.03
C GLU A 145 -6.78 8.43 11.21
N ARG A 146 -5.89 9.04 10.42
CA ARG A 146 -6.28 10.09 9.46
C ARG A 146 -7.16 9.57 8.32
N MET A 147 -6.97 8.32 7.88
CA MET A 147 -7.78 7.73 6.80
C MET A 147 -9.23 7.51 7.25
N ILE A 148 -9.44 7.03 8.48
CA ILE A 148 -10.77 6.86 9.10
C ILE A 148 -11.32 8.16 9.73
N ASP A 149 -10.56 9.25 9.63
CA ASP A 149 -10.89 10.58 10.14
C ASP A 149 -11.33 10.54 11.62
N SER A 150 -10.46 9.95 12.43
CA SER A 150 -10.65 9.87 13.87
C SER A 150 -10.19 11.15 14.58
N ASP A 151 -10.41 11.18 15.88
CA ASP A 151 -9.91 12.18 16.82
C ASP A 151 -8.42 12.03 17.17
N GLN A 152 -7.79 10.92 16.76
CA GLN A 152 -6.38 10.64 17.00
C GLN A 152 -5.53 11.07 15.80
N VAL A 153 -4.38 11.70 16.07
CA VAL A 153 -3.47 12.20 15.00
C VAL A 153 -2.25 11.30 14.83
N THR A 154 -1.89 10.56 15.89
CA THR A 154 -0.75 9.65 15.98
C THR A 154 -1.21 8.20 16.08
N ASP A 155 -0.26 7.28 16.20
CA ASP A 155 -0.55 5.89 16.52
C ASP A 155 -1.39 5.78 17.79
N GLY A 156 -2.34 4.85 17.81
CA GLY A 156 -3.33 4.75 18.88
C GLY A 156 -3.80 3.33 19.11
N TRP A 157 -4.21 3.03 20.35
CA TRP A 157 -4.83 1.76 20.68
C TRP A 157 -6.34 1.86 20.49
N ARG A 158 -6.92 0.93 19.75
CA ARG A 158 -8.37 0.85 19.51
C ARG A 158 -8.90 -0.54 19.80
N THR A 159 -10.06 -0.59 20.44
CA THR A 159 -10.83 -1.84 20.51
C THR A 159 -11.43 -2.15 19.14
N LEU A 160 -11.68 -3.42 18.82
CA LEU A 160 -12.38 -3.78 17.58
C LEU A 160 -13.76 -3.08 17.46
N PRO A 161 -14.63 -3.03 18.49
CA PRO A 161 -15.87 -2.25 18.41
C PRO A 161 -15.64 -0.77 18.10
N ASP A 162 -14.63 -0.14 18.71
CA ASP A 162 -14.30 1.26 18.43
C ASP A 162 -13.84 1.46 17.00
N LEU A 163 -13.10 0.50 16.42
CA LEU A 163 -12.71 0.56 15.02
C LEU A 163 -13.92 0.41 14.09
N MET A 164 -14.76 -0.59 14.36
CA MET A 164 -15.94 -0.92 13.56
C MET A 164 -16.96 0.22 13.52
N ARG A 165 -17.01 1.09 14.54
CA ARG A 165 -17.90 2.27 14.55
C ARG A 165 -17.60 3.27 13.42
N HIS A 166 -16.38 3.24 12.86
CA HIS A 166 -15.99 4.11 11.75
C HIS A 166 -16.44 3.55 10.40
N PHE A 167 -16.87 2.29 10.33
CA PHE A 167 -17.23 1.61 9.10
C PHE A 167 -18.75 1.63 8.90
N ASP A 168 -19.22 2.46 7.97
CA ASP A 168 -20.62 2.50 7.56
C ASP A 168 -21.01 1.24 6.78
N HIS A 169 -20.08 0.75 5.97
CA HIS A 169 -20.27 -0.42 5.14
C HIS A 169 -18.97 -1.21 5.03
N VAL A 170 -19.08 -2.53 5.09
CA VAL A 170 -17.99 -3.48 4.89
C VAL A 170 -18.49 -4.50 3.88
N GLU A 171 -17.81 -4.60 2.75
CA GLU A 171 -18.21 -5.46 1.61
C GLU A 171 -18.37 -6.94 2.03
N ASP A 172 -17.45 -7.44 2.85
CA ASP A 172 -17.51 -8.79 3.46
C ASP A 172 -17.25 -8.70 4.97
N ARG A 173 -18.29 -8.28 5.70
CA ARG A 173 -18.22 -8.12 7.16
C ARG A 173 -17.92 -9.43 7.88
N ASN A 174 -18.45 -10.55 7.40
CA ASN A 174 -18.27 -11.85 8.05
C ASN A 174 -16.84 -12.36 7.87
N GLY A 175 -16.26 -12.20 6.67
CA GLY A 175 -14.86 -12.52 6.44
C GLY A 175 -13.91 -11.67 7.28
N LEU A 176 -14.20 -10.37 7.41
CA LEU A 176 -13.41 -9.49 8.29
C LEU A 176 -13.48 -9.95 9.76
N LEU A 177 -14.66 -10.31 10.26
CA LEU A 177 -14.83 -10.78 11.64
C LEU A 177 -14.21 -12.16 11.87
N ALA A 178 -14.17 -13.02 10.85
CA ALA A 178 -13.55 -14.34 10.91
C ALA A 178 -12.02 -14.26 11.14
N LEU A 179 -11.37 -13.14 10.82
CA LEU A 179 -9.96 -12.89 11.14
C LEU A 179 -9.69 -12.89 12.66
N PHE A 180 -10.72 -12.69 13.48
CA PHE A 180 -10.62 -12.64 14.94
C PHE A 180 -11.10 -13.92 15.62
N ASP A 181 -11.46 -14.94 14.84
CA ASP A 181 -11.88 -16.24 15.35
C ASP A 181 -10.68 -17.19 15.39
N ASP A 182 -10.19 -17.47 16.61
CA ASP A 182 -9.07 -18.39 16.85
C ASP A 182 -9.35 -19.84 16.37
N THR A 183 -10.61 -20.16 16.07
CA THR A 183 -11.02 -21.49 15.56
C THR A 183 -11.15 -21.53 14.04
N ALA A 184 -11.09 -20.38 13.36
CA ALA A 184 -11.14 -20.31 11.92
C ALA A 184 -9.81 -20.73 11.29
N GLU A 185 -9.86 -21.34 10.11
CA GLU A 185 -8.66 -21.55 9.30
C GLU A 185 -8.02 -20.18 9.00
N PRO A 186 -6.67 -20.07 9.06
CA PRO A 186 -5.98 -18.86 8.65
C PRO A 186 -6.43 -18.46 7.24
N ARG A 187 -7.09 -17.30 7.14
CA ARG A 187 -7.68 -16.82 5.89
C ARG A 187 -7.24 -15.40 5.65
N SER A 188 -6.60 -15.19 4.51
CA SER A 188 -6.41 -13.86 3.96
C SER A 188 -7.76 -13.20 3.69
N TRP A 189 -7.91 -11.94 4.08
CA TRP A 189 -9.09 -11.17 3.75
C TRP A 189 -8.74 -9.92 2.95
N VAL A 190 -9.48 -9.66 1.87
CA VAL A 190 -9.37 -8.43 1.10
C VAL A 190 -10.77 -7.93 0.83
N GLY A 191 -11.02 -6.67 1.15
CA GLY A 191 -12.34 -6.08 0.94
C GLY A 191 -12.32 -4.56 0.97
N THR A 192 -13.45 -3.99 0.56
CA THR A 192 -13.67 -2.56 0.59
C THR A 192 -14.47 -2.18 1.83
N VAL A 193 -14.07 -1.10 2.49
CA VAL A 193 -14.86 -0.46 3.54
C VAL A 193 -15.19 0.97 3.17
N VAL A 194 -16.38 1.40 3.58
CA VAL A 194 -16.81 2.77 3.48
C VAL A 194 -16.81 3.36 4.88
N THR A 195 -16.03 4.40 5.08
CA THR A 195 -15.90 5.07 6.38
C THR A 195 -16.72 6.35 6.42
N SER A 196 -17.30 6.64 7.58
CA SER A 196 -17.75 7.99 7.91
C SER A 196 -16.82 8.60 8.95
N GLY A 197 -16.15 9.68 8.57
CA GLY A 197 -15.25 10.39 9.46
C GLY A 197 -15.96 10.96 10.68
N LEU A 198 -15.31 10.95 11.85
CA LEU A 198 -15.90 11.50 13.06
C LEU A 198 -15.76 13.02 13.12
N VAL A 199 -14.63 13.55 12.62
CA VAL A 199 -14.28 14.96 12.71
C VAL A 199 -14.89 15.76 11.56
N THR A 200 -14.61 15.37 10.32
CA THR A 200 -15.06 16.06 9.11
C THR A 200 -16.40 15.57 8.60
N ARG A 201 -16.89 14.43 9.10
CA ARG A 201 -18.06 13.71 8.55
C ARG A 201 -17.90 13.32 7.08
N ALA A 202 -16.67 13.35 6.55
CA ALA A 202 -16.40 12.97 5.17
C ALA A 202 -16.55 11.45 5.01
N ARG A 203 -17.23 11.05 3.94
CA ARG A 203 -17.36 9.66 3.55
C ARG A 203 -16.21 9.26 2.64
N ARG A 204 -15.54 8.15 2.94
CA ARG A 204 -14.38 7.66 2.16
C ARG A 204 -14.52 6.18 1.88
N THR A 205 -13.92 5.74 0.78
CA THR A 205 -13.82 4.32 0.41
C THR A 205 -12.37 3.89 0.58
N LEU A 206 -12.13 2.89 1.41
CA LEU A 206 -10.80 2.34 1.69
C LEU A 206 -10.76 0.88 1.24
N SER A 207 -9.65 0.47 0.67
CA SER A 207 -9.36 -0.95 0.48
C SER A 207 -8.55 -1.46 1.67
N LEU A 208 -8.97 -2.58 2.22
CA LEU A 208 -8.30 -3.26 3.33
C LEU A 208 -7.81 -4.63 2.86
N SER A 209 -6.67 -5.04 3.42
CA SER A 209 -6.12 -6.37 3.27
C SER A 209 -5.51 -6.78 4.60
N GLU A 210 -5.90 -7.95 5.09
CA GLU A 210 -5.13 -8.74 6.05
C GLU A 210 -4.41 -9.82 5.27
#